data_AF-A0AAN4U3C1-F1
#
_entry.id   AF-A0AAN4U3C1-F1
#
_cell.length_a   1.000
_cell.length_b   1.000
_cell.length_c   1.000
_cell.angle_alpha   90.00
_cell.angle_beta   90.00
_cell.angle_gamma   90.00
#
_symmetry.space_group_name_H-M   'P 1'
#
loop_
_entity.id
_entity.type
_entity.pdbx_description
1 polymer ?
#
loop_
_entity_poly.entity_id
_entity_poly.type
_entity_poly.pdbx_seq_one_letter_code
_entity_poly.pdbx_strand_id
1 'polypeptide(L)' 'MARRPRNLSQHEEASETALPQPQVIRLTAPHGFIESVHNKGVFHWPAGEVVTNPATVALLIERGASWEIVECQDH' A
#
# COMPACT_ATOMS: atom_id res chain seq x y z
N MET A 1 -16.12 -26.96 45.82
CA MET A 1 -16.44 -26.58 44.43
C MET A 1 -16.35 -25.07 44.30
N ALA A 2 -15.39 -24.54 43.54
CA ALA A 2 -15.35 -23.13 43.16
C ALA A 2 -14.67 -23.01 41.80
N ARG A 3 -15.49 -22.82 40.75
CA ARG A 3 -15.03 -22.56 39.38
C ARG A 3 -14.74 -21.07 39.26
N ARG A 4 -13.47 -20.68 39.14
CA ARG A 4 -13.10 -19.31 38.70
C ARG A 4 -13.17 -19.25 37.17
N PRO A 5 -13.95 -18.33 36.58
CA PRO A 5 -14.01 -18.18 35.14
C PRO A 5 -12.72 -17.56 34.62
N ARG A 6 -12.17 -18.21 33.58
CA ARG A 6 -11.00 -17.78 32.82
C ARG A 6 -11.44 -16.61 31.92
N ASN A 7 -11.19 -15.38 32.34
CA ASN A 7 -11.31 -14.21 31.47
C ASN A 7 -10.10 -14.19 30.52
N LEU A 8 -10.22 -14.94 29.42
CA LEU A 8 -9.58 -14.63 28.15
C LEU A 8 -10.36 -13.47 27.54
N SER A 9 -9.84 -12.25 27.60
CA SER A 9 -10.18 -11.15 26.68
C SER A 9 -9.31 -9.93 26.96
N GLN A 10 -8.17 -9.88 26.27
CA GLN A 10 -7.49 -8.65 25.87
C GLN A 10 -6.88 -9.03 24.52
N HIS A 11 -7.66 -8.97 23.44
CA HIS A 11 -7.92 -7.79 22.58
C HIS A 11 -6.62 -7.08 22.18
N GLU A 12 -6.54 -6.87 20.86
CA GLU A 12 -5.55 -6.07 20.15
C GLU A 12 -4.19 -6.71 19.89
N GLU A 13 -4.21 -7.75 19.06
CA GLU A 13 -3.27 -7.78 17.94
C GLU A 13 -4.07 -8.17 16.70
N ALA A 14 -4.86 -7.22 16.20
CA ALA A 14 -4.97 -7.08 14.76
C ALA A 14 -3.56 -6.76 14.26
N SER A 15 -2.70 -7.79 14.18
CA SER A 15 -1.63 -7.80 13.20
C SER A 15 -2.33 -7.77 11.86
N GLU A 16 -2.70 -6.54 11.48
CA GLU A 16 -2.72 -6.10 10.12
C GLU A 16 -1.63 -6.89 9.44
N THR A 17 -2.03 -7.83 8.59
CA THR A 17 -1.11 -8.53 7.71
C THR A 17 -0.71 -7.46 6.69
N ALA A 18 0.05 -6.48 7.15
CA ALA A 18 0.74 -5.51 6.34
C ALA A 18 1.80 -6.33 5.62
N LEU A 19 1.36 -6.96 4.52
CA LEU A 19 2.27 -7.42 3.49
C LEU A 19 3.29 -6.29 3.31
N PRO A 20 4.60 -6.60 3.27
CA PRO A 20 5.61 -5.57 3.08
C PRO A 20 5.20 -4.78 1.84
N GLN A 21 4.82 -3.52 2.03
CA GLN A 21 4.41 -2.70 0.90
C GLN A 21 5.61 -2.66 -0.04
N PRO A 22 5.42 -2.99 -1.33
CA PRO A 22 6.54 -3.05 -2.26
C PRO A 22 7.23 -1.68 -2.25
N GLN A 23 8.53 -1.67 -1.96
CA GLN A 23 9.29 -0.43 -1.84
C GLN A 23 9.43 0.26 -3.20
N VAL A 24 9.39 -0.53 -4.27
CA VAL A 24 9.46 -0.08 -5.66
C VAL A 24 8.43 -0.85 -6.49
N ILE A 25 7.60 -0.11 -7.19
CA ILE A 25 6.65 -0.67 -8.16
C ILE A 25 6.86 -0.06 -9.53
N ARG A 26 6.53 -0.82 -10.58
CA ARG A 26 6.38 -0.30 -11.94
C ARG A 26 4.92 -0.35 -12.32
N LEU A 27 4.42 0.73 -12.91
CA LEU A 27 3.07 0.74 -13.45
C LEU A 27 2.99 -0.09 -14.72
N THR A 28 2.05 -1.03 -14.79
CA THR A 28 1.85 -1.89 -15.96
C THR A 28 0.84 -1.28 -16.95
N ALA A 29 0.06 -0.30 -16.51
CA ALA A 29 -0.89 0.45 -17.31
C ALA A 29 -0.82 1.95 -16.96
N PRO A 30 -1.19 2.86 -17.88
CA PRO A 30 -1.26 4.27 -17.54
C PRO A 30 -2.32 4.47 -16.45
N HIS A 31 -1.97 5.26 -15.44
CA HIS A 31 -2.87 5.55 -14.33
C HIS A 31 -2.91 7.04 -14.08
N GLY A 32 -4.11 7.56 -13.87
CA GLY A 32 -4.30 8.96 -13.55
C GLY A 32 -5.49 9.14 -12.64
N PHE A 33 -5.34 10.03 -11.67
CA PHE A 33 -6.42 10.43 -10.79
C PHE A 33 -6.23 11.88 -10.35
N ILE A 34 -7.32 12.47 -9.88
CA ILE A 34 -7.33 13.81 -9.30
C ILE A 34 -7.23 13.66 -7.79
N GLU A 35 -6.23 14.28 -7.17
CA GLU A 35 -6.11 14.28 -5.71
C GLU A 35 -7.03 15.34 -5.11
N SER A 36 -8.25 14.94 -4.75
CA SER A 36 -9.26 15.84 -4.22
C SER A 36 -8.94 16.40 -2.83
N VAL A 37 -8.12 15.69 -2.04
CA VAL A 37 -7.86 16.04 -0.61
C VAL A 37 -6.99 17.28 -0.47
N HIS A 38 -5.99 17.43 -1.35
CA HIS A 38 -5.06 18.56 -1.30
C HIS A 38 -5.14 19.49 -2.51
N ASN A 39 -6.03 19.20 -3.47
CA ASN A 39 -6.19 19.98 -4.71
C ASN A 39 -4.85 20.22 -5.45
N LYS A 40 -3.91 19.26 -5.33
CA LYS A 40 -2.53 19.42 -5.83
C LYS A 40 -2.39 19.23 -7.33
N GLY A 41 -3.47 18.85 -8.02
CA GLY A 41 -3.53 18.75 -9.47
C GLY A 41 -4.00 17.40 -9.97
N VAL A 42 -4.05 17.31 -11.30
CA VAL A 42 -4.26 16.05 -12.01
C VAL A 42 -2.94 15.33 -12.02
N PHE A 43 -2.89 14.14 -11.44
CA PHE A 43 -1.71 13.31 -11.57
C PHE A 43 -1.92 12.28 -12.68
N HIS A 44 -0.90 12.15 -13.51
CA HIS A 44 -0.88 11.20 -14.62
C HIS A 44 0.48 10.51 -14.64
N TRP A 45 0.46 9.19 -14.53
CA TRP A 45 1.63 8.36 -14.65
C TRP A 45 1.51 7.45 -15.87
N PRO A 46 2.51 7.44 -16.76
CA PRO A 46 2.50 6.54 -17.91
C PRO A 46 2.72 5.09 -17.49
N ALA A 47 2.33 4.16 -18.36
CA ALA A 47 2.76 2.76 -18.21
C ALA A 47 4.29 2.67 -18.31
N GLY A 48 4.87 1.77 -17.53
CA GLY A 48 6.32 1.57 -17.43
C GLY A 48 7.02 2.49 -16.43
N GLU A 49 6.33 3.47 -15.84
CA GLU A 49 6.90 4.35 -14.84
C GLU A 49 7.28 3.56 -13.57
N VAL A 50 8.52 3.74 -13.11
CA VAL A 50 9.02 3.11 -11.88
C VAL A 50 8.89 4.11 -10.74
N VAL A 51 8.10 3.75 -9.73
CA VAL A 51 7.84 4.59 -8.56
C VAL A 51 8.56 3.98 -7.36
N THR A 52 9.47 4.76 -6.79
CA THR A 52 10.31 4.39 -5.63
C THR A 52 9.91 5.12 -4.36
N ASN A 53 9.06 6.15 -4.45
CA ASN A 53 8.61 6.89 -3.28
C ASN A 53 7.50 6.10 -2.56
N PRO A 54 7.73 5.61 -1.32
CA PRO A 54 6.79 4.74 -0.64
C PRO A 54 5.42 5.38 -0.42
N ALA A 55 5.34 6.70 -0.20
CA ALA A 55 4.06 7.41 -0.05
C ALA A 55 3.28 7.42 -1.36
N THR A 56 3.96 7.57 -2.50
CA THR A 56 3.33 7.52 -3.83
C THR A 56 2.93 6.09 -4.19
N VAL A 57 3.73 5.08 -3.81
CA VAL A 57 3.39 3.68 -4.01
C VAL A 57 2.12 3.32 -3.24
N ALA A 58 2.05 3.64 -1.95
CA ALA A 58 0.85 3.42 -1.14
C ALA A 58 -0.39 4.07 -1.79
N LEU A 59 -0.26 5.32 -2.24
CA LEU A 59 -1.35 6.04 -2.90
C LEU A 59 -1.80 5.36 -4.20
N LEU A 60 -0.87 4.91 -5.05
CA LEU A 60 -1.20 4.21 -6.29
C LEU A 60 -1.89 2.87 -6.02
N ILE A 61 -1.46 2.14 -4.98
CA ILE A 61 -2.10 0.89 -4.55
C ILE A 61 -3.52 1.16 -4.04
N GLU A 62 -3.71 2.15 -3.17
CA GLU A 62 -5.01 2.55 -2.63
C GLU A 62 -5.98 3.00 -3.73
N ARG A 63 -5.47 3.63 -4.80
CA ARG A 63 -6.26 4.05 -5.96
C ARG A 63 -6.49 2.96 -7.00
N GLY A 64 -5.97 1.75 -6.78
CA GLY A 64 -6.17 0.61 -7.68
C GLY A 64 -5.40 0.73 -8.99
N ALA A 65 -4.23 1.39 -8.99
CA ALA A 65 -3.34 1.38 -10.14
C ALA A 65 -2.91 -0.05 -10.48
N SER A 66 -2.66 -0.33 -11.77
CA SER A 66 -2.08 -1.60 -12.19
C SER A 66 -0.56 -1.52 -12.07
N TRP A 67 0.03 -2.37 -11.25
CA TRP A 67 1.46 -2.34 -10.94
C TRP A 67 2.07 -3.74 -10.80
N GLU A 68 3.38 -3.81 -10.92
CA GLU A 68 4.21 -4.98 -10.66
C GLU A 68 5.37 -4.60 -9.72
N ILE A 69 5.87 -5.56 -8.95
CA ILE A 69 7.04 -5.35 -8.09
C ILE A 69 8.28 -5.30 -8.98
N VAL A 70 9.11 -4.27 -8.81
CA VAL A 70 10.43 -4.24 -9.43
C VAL A 70 11.46 -4.57 -8.36
N GLU A 71 12.12 -5.72 -8.52
CA GLU A 71 13.35 -5.98 -7.78
C GLU A 71 14.44 -5.09 -8.37
N CYS A 72 14.85 -4.05 -7.64
CA CYS A 72 16.09 -3.36 -7.96
C CYS A 72 17.22 -4.38 -7.76
N GLN A 73 17.77 -4.91 -8.86
CA GLN A 73 19.05 -5.59 -8.81
C GLN A 73 20.11 -4.52 -8.51
N ASP A 74 20.47 -4.41 -7.23
CA ASP A 74 21.70 -3.75 -6.81
C ASP A 74 22.86 -4.55 -7.43
N HIS A 75 23.63 -3.92 -8.33
CA HIS A 75 24.72 -4.55 -9.07
C HIS A 75 26.01 -3.76 -8.86
#